data_AF-A0A927NNE9-F1
#
_entry.id   AF-A0A927NNE9-F1
#
_cell.length_a   1.000
_cell.length_b   1.000
_cell.length_c   1.000
_cell.angle_alpha   90.00
_cell.angle_beta   90.00
_cell.angle_gamma   90.00
#
_symmetry.space_group_name_H-M   'P 1'
#
loop_
_entity.id
_entity.type
_entity.pdbx_description
1 polymer ?
#
loop_
_entity_poly.entity_id
_entity_poly.type
_entity_poly.pdbx_seq_one_letter_code
_entity_poly.pdbx_strand_id
1 'polypeptide(L)'
;MRVDKVILRAALSTVAAILGLIVFAICALAVIYPSTMMEITYDLGMDKLSIANAKQAYKRSGEIYYAAFAMEVAISIDDYERIEACGELMTDDDEFVAYCKDKDEKMNLGDTGSYEQYIYGQICLAVYRQGDEEQAVDKAFTYLDGSFPVNNALVTILVTAKVENDDTTVEYVETKMLEMQSGGTFSGNEYFNQTLAFAQGG
;
A
#
# COMPACT_ATOMS: atom_id res chain seq x y z
N MET A 1 -25.12 -45.77 23.24
CA MET A 1 -24.36 -46.37 22.12
C MET A 1 -22.87 -46.21 22.45
N ARG A 2 -22.16 -47.28 22.84
CA ARG A 2 -20.73 -47.24 23.17
C ARG A 2 -19.97 -47.48 21.86
N VAL A 3 -19.39 -46.42 21.28
CA VAL A 3 -18.52 -46.58 20.10
C VAL A 3 -17.27 -47.31 20.56
N ASP A 4 -16.93 -48.42 19.88
CA ASP A 4 -15.73 -49.18 20.20
C ASP A 4 -14.49 -48.33 19.95
N LYS A 5 -13.59 -48.31 20.94
CA LYS A 5 -12.38 -47.47 20.96
C LYS A 5 -11.49 -47.66 19.73
N VAL A 6 -11.54 -48.83 19.10
CA VAL A 6 -10.80 -49.17 17.88
C VAL A 6 -11.39 -48.46 16.65
N ILE A 7 -12.72 -48.47 16.50
CA ILE A 7 -13.43 -47.82 15.39
C ILE A 7 -13.23 -46.31 15.45
N LEU A 8 -13.32 -45.72 16.65
CA LEU A 8 -13.08 -44.30 16.85
C LEU A 8 -11.65 -43.89 16.47
N ARG A 9 -10.64 -44.70 16.81
CA ARG A 9 -9.23 -44.44 16.45
C ARG A 9 -8.98 -44.54 14.95
N ALA A 10 -9.55 -45.54 14.29
CA ALA A 10 -9.43 -45.71 12.85
C ALA A 10 -10.11 -44.54 12.11
N ALA A 11 -11.33 -44.17 12.50
CA ALA A 11 -12.05 -43.04 11.92
C ALA A 11 -11.29 -41.72 12.12
N LEU A 12 -10.77 -41.46 13.32
CA LEU A 12 -9.98 -40.26 13.60
C LEU A 12 -8.69 -40.21 12.77
N SER A 13 -8.01 -41.35 12.62
CA SER A 13 -6.80 -41.46 11.79
C SER A 13 -7.10 -41.18 10.32
N THR A 14 -8.21 -41.70 9.78
CA THR A 14 -8.60 -41.46 8.39
C THR A 14 -8.98 -39.99 8.18
N VAL A 15 -9.73 -39.37 9.10
CA VAL A 15 -10.03 -37.93 9.03
C VAL A 15 -8.76 -37.09 9.07
N ALA A 16 -7.82 -37.40 9.97
CA ALA A 16 -6.54 -36.72 10.04
C ALA A 16 -5.73 -36.85 8.75
N ALA A 17 -5.71 -38.04 8.14
CA ALA A 17 -5.03 -38.27 6.86
C ALA A 17 -5.66 -37.47 5.71
N ILE A 18 -7.00 -37.41 5.64
CA ILE A 18 -7.72 -36.63 4.63
C ILE A 18 -7.45 -35.14 4.80
N LEU A 19 -7.54 -34.62 6.04
CA LEU A 19 -7.20 -33.24 6.34
C LEU A 19 -5.76 -32.91 5.95
N GLY A 20 -4.82 -33.83 6.23
CA GLY A 20 -3.42 -33.70 5.83
C GLY A 20 -3.25 -33.60 4.30
N LEU A 21 -3.97 -34.43 3.53
CA LEU A 21 -3.94 -34.37 2.07
C LEU A 21 -4.55 -33.08 1.52
N ILE A 22 -5.62 -32.58 2.13
CA ILE A 22 -6.24 -31.31 1.73
C ILE A 22 -5.26 -30.15 1.96
N VAL A 23 -4.63 -30.08 3.14
CA VAL A 23 -3.63 -29.04 3.44
C VAL A 23 -2.47 -29.13 2.45
N PHE A 24 -1.96 -30.34 2.18
CA PHE A 24 -0.91 -30.55 1.19
C PHE A 24 -1.30 -30.06 -0.21
N ALA A 25 -2.52 -30.37 -0.66
CA ALA A 25 -3.03 -29.92 -1.95
C ALA A 25 -3.15 -28.39 -2.02
N ILE A 26 -3.65 -27.74 -0.96
CA ILE A 26 -3.75 -26.27 -0.89
C ILE A 26 -2.35 -25.64 -0.97
N CYS A 27 -1.38 -26.16 -0.22
CA CYS A 27 0.00 -25.68 -0.29
C CYS A 27 0.60 -25.86 -1.68
N ALA A 28 0.35 -27.00 -2.34
CA ALA A 28 0.81 -27.23 -3.70
C ALA A 28 0.17 -26.24 -4.70
N LEU A 29 -1.12 -25.94 -4.55
CA LEU A 29 -1.82 -24.96 -5.39
C LEU A 29 -1.30 -23.54 -5.19
N ALA A 30 -0.99 -23.11 -3.95
CA ALA A 30 -0.36 -21.82 -3.69
C ALA A 30 0.98 -21.68 -4.40
N VAL A 31 1.74 -22.77 -4.48
CA VAL A 31 3.00 -22.77 -5.22
C VAL A 31 2.78 -22.85 -6.73
N ILE A 32 1.79 -23.56 -7.26
CA ILE A 32 1.66 -23.73 -8.72
C ILE A 32 0.87 -22.57 -9.36
N TYR A 33 -0.22 -22.15 -8.72
CA TYR A 33 -1.18 -21.17 -9.24
C TYR A 33 -1.38 -20.00 -8.24
N PRO A 34 -0.38 -19.14 -8.06
CA PRO A 34 -0.44 -18.06 -7.08
C PRO A 34 -1.56 -17.05 -7.39
N SER A 35 -1.85 -16.74 -8.66
CA SER A 35 -2.93 -15.81 -9.02
C SER A 35 -4.32 -16.34 -8.62
N THR A 36 -4.59 -17.63 -8.86
CA THR A 36 -5.85 -18.25 -8.41
C THR A 36 -5.95 -18.28 -6.88
N MET A 37 -4.84 -18.55 -6.19
CA MET A 37 -4.82 -18.57 -4.73
C MET A 37 -4.94 -17.18 -4.12
N MET A 38 -4.45 -16.14 -4.78
CA MET A 38 -4.70 -14.75 -4.41
C MET A 38 -6.20 -14.45 -4.36
N GLU A 39 -6.94 -14.75 -5.42
CA GLU A 39 -8.40 -14.54 -5.48
C GLU A 39 -9.13 -15.35 -4.40
N ILE A 40 -8.85 -16.66 -4.31
CA ILE A 40 -9.49 -17.53 -3.31
C ILE A 40 -9.24 -17.03 -1.88
N THR A 41 -8.01 -16.65 -1.57
CA THR A 41 -7.68 -16.19 -0.22
C THR A 41 -8.26 -14.81 0.08
N TYR A 42 -8.38 -13.95 -0.92
CA TYR A 42 -9.06 -12.67 -0.78
C TYR A 42 -10.56 -12.85 -0.53
N ASP A 43 -11.23 -13.70 -1.30
CA ASP A 43 -12.66 -13.99 -1.15
C ASP A 43 -13.00 -14.62 0.22
N LEU A 44 -12.03 -15.30 0.83
CA LEU A 44 -12.14 -15.88 2.17
C LEU A 44 -11.77 -14.89 3.31
N GLY A 45 -11.43 -13.64 2.99
CA GLY A 45 -10.99 -12.62 3.95
C GLY A 45 -9.62 -12.92 4.56
N MET A 46 -8.78 -13.70 3.87
CA MET A 46 -7.42 -14.03 4.29
C MET A 46 -6.41 -13.07 3.67
N ASP A 47 -6.57 -11.76 3.92
CA ASP A 47 -5.89 -10.67 3.23
C ASP A 47 -4.36 -10.79 3.21
N LYS A 48 -3.74 -11.23 4.32
CA LYS A 48 -2.28 -11.41 4.38
C LYS A 48 -1.79 -12.53 3.45
N LEU A 49 -2.59 -13.58 3.26
CA LEU A 49 -2.27 -14.65 2.32
C LEU A 49 -2.55 -14.22 0.88
N SER A 50 -3.58 -13.41 0.62
CA SER A 50 -3.85 -12.90 -0.72
C SER A 50 -2.72 -11.97 -1.17
N ILE A 51 -2.24 -11.08 -0.31
CA ILE A 51 -1.04 -10.26 -0.55
C ILE A 51 0.18 -11.13 -0.86
N ALA A 52 0.43 -12.18 -0.07
CA ALA A 52 1.58 -13.07 -0.29
C ALA A 52 1.52 -13.78 -1.65
N ASN A 53 0.34 -14.29 -2.02
CA ASN A 53 0.11 -14.93 -3.31
C ASN A 53 0.19 -13.94 -4.47
N ALA A 54 -0.31 -12.71 -4.31
CA ALA A 54 -0.21 -11.63 -5.29
C ALA A 54 1.26 -11.27 -5.57
N LYS A 55 2.07 -11.08 -4.51
CA LYS A 55 3.51 -10.85 -4.66
C LYS A 55 4.22 -12.01 -5.37
N GLN A 56 3.78 -13.25 -5.15
CA GLN A 56 4.33 -14.42 -5.84
C GLN A 56 3.89 -14.49 -7.31
N ALA A 57 2.64 -14.10 -7.61
CA ALA A 57 2.13 -13.99 -8.98
C ALA A 57 2.92 -12.93 -9.75
N TYR A 58 3.09 -11.73 -9.18
CA TYR A 58 3.91 -10.66 -9.73
C TYR A 58 5.33 -11.13 -10.06
N LYS A 59 6.02 -11.79 -9.11
CA LYS A 59 7.37 -12.31 -9.33
C LYS A 59 7.48 -13.32 -10.48
N ARG A 60 6.37 -13.93 -10.90
CA ARG A 60 6.35 -14.92 -11.99
C ARG A 60 5.95 -14.33 -13.33
N SER A 61 4.97 -13.44 -13.34
CA SER A 61 4.42 -12.86 -14.57
C SER A 61 5.07 -11.54 -14.94
N GLY A 62 5.53 -10.76 -13.96
CA GLY A 62 5.90 -9.36 -14.13
C GLY A 62 4.70 -8.43 -14.32
N GLU A 63 3.46 -8.91 -14.17
CA GLU A 63 2.28 -8.09 -14.41
C GLU A 63 1.99 -7.18 -13.20
N ILE A 64 2.13 -5.87 -13.40
CA ILE A 64 1.94 -4.84 -12.37
C ILE A 64 0.58 -4.91 -11.65
N TYR A 65 -0.45 -5.46 -12.31
CA TYR A 65 -1.74 -5.73 -11.70
C TYR A 65 -1.63 -6.45 -10.34
N TYR A 66 -0.75 -7.46 -10.24
CA TYR A 66 -0.59 -8.21 -8.99
C TYR A 66 0.14 -7.40 -7.91
N ALA A 67 1.06 -6.52 -8.29
CA ALA A 67 1.71 -5.58 -7.38
C ALA A 67 0.69 -4.57 -6.82
N ALA A 68 -0.10 -3.97 -7.72
CA ALA A 68 -1.16 -3.04 -7.38
C ALA A 68 -2.22 -3.68 -6.48
N PHE A 69 -2.65 -4.90 -6.78
CA PHE A 69 -3.58 -5.64 -5.95
C PHE A 69 -3.02 -5.85 -4.53
N ALA A 70 -1.76 -6.31 -4.42
CA ALA A 70 -1.13 -6.51 -3.12
C ALA A 70 -1.07 -5.20 -2.30
N MET A 71 -0.76 -4.09 -2.95
CA MET A 71 -0.73 -2.76 -2.36
C MET A 71 -2.12 -2.33 -1.85
N GLU A 72 -3.16 -2.45 -2.68
CA GLU A 72 -4.52 -2.04 -2.30
C GLU A 72 -5.08 -2.86 -1.14
N VAL A 73 -4.82 -4.18 -1.14
CA VAL A 73 -5.23 -5.03 -0.02
C VAL A 73 -4.46 -4.63 1.25
N ALA A 74 -3.15 -4.37 1.16
CA ALA A 74 -2.36 -3.90 2.31
C ALA A 74 -2.89 -2.57 2.89
N ILE A 75 -3.25 -1.62 2.03
CA ILE A 75 -3.88 -0.35 2.41
C ILE A 75 -5.22 -0.61 3.12
N SER A 76 -6.06 -1.49 2.56
CA SER A 76 -7.41 -1.75 3.09
C SER A 76 -7.44 -2.31 4.52
N ILE A 77 -6.34 -2.93 4.96
CA ILE A 77 -6.18 -3.52 6.30
C ILE A 77 -5.22 -2.74 7.20
N ASP A 78 -4.78 -1.54 6.77
CA ASP A 78 -3.82 -0.68 7.48
C ASP A 78 -2.53 -1.41 7.92
N ASP A 79 -2.02 -2.34 7.10
CA ASP A 79 -0.78 -3.10 7.39
C ASP A 79 0.43 -2.33 6.86
N TYR A 80 0.87 -1.32 7.60
CA TYR A 80 1.89 -0.35 7.18
C TYR A 80 3.21 -0.99 6.71
N GLU A 81 3.68 -2.06 7.37
CA GLU A 81 4.86 -2.82 6.93
C GLU A 81 4.67 -3.40 5.50
N ARG A 82 3.46 -3.89 5.20
CA ARG A 82 3.13 -4.41 3.86
C ARG A 82 2.87 -3.31 2.86
N ILE A 83 2.31 -2.17 3.27
CA ILE A 83 2.10 -1.01 2.41
C ILE A 83 3.45 -0.53 1.87
N GLU A 84 4.46 -0.38 2.72
CA GLU A 84 5.81 -0.01 2.29
C GLU A 84 6.40 -1.07 1.34
N ALA A 85 6.41 -2.35 1.76
CA ALA A 85 7.01 -3.42 0.98
C ALA A 85 6.25 -3.79 -0.31
N CYS A 86 4.99 -3.40 -0.47
CA CYS A 86 4.23 -3.53 -1.72
C CYS A 86 4.35 -2.26 -2.56
N GLY A 87 4.41 -1.10 -1.91
CA GLY A 87 4.66 0.19 -2.53
C GLY A 87 5.97 0.20 -3.30
N GLU A 88 7.09 -0.18 -2.69
CA GLU A 88 8.39 -0.30 -3.37
C GLU A 88 8.31 -1.21 -4.60
N LEU A 89 7.72 -2.39 -4.42
CA LEU A 89 7.57 -3.37 -5.51
C LEU A 89 6.72 -2.83 -6.67
N MET A 90 5.72 -2.00 -6.37
CA MET A 90 4.87 -1.37 -7.37
C MET A 90 5.52 -0.15 -8.03
N THR A 91 6.19 0.71 -7.28
CA THR A 91 6.80 1.95 -7.79
C THR A 91 8.10 1.71 -8.55
N ASP A 92 8.79 0.60 -8.29
CA ASP A 92 9.98 0.18 -9.04
C ASP A 92 9.64 -0.47 -10.39
N ASP A 93 8.37 -0.71 -10.68
CA ASP A 93 7.92 -1.29 -11.95
C ASP A 93 7.84 -0.21 -13.04
N ASP A 94 8.44 -0.47 -14.21
CA ASP A 94 8.45 0.46 -15.35
C ASP A 94 7.04 0.79 -15.87
N GLU A 95 6.04 -0.08 -15.63
CA GLU A 95 4.65 0.13 -16.01
C GLU A 95 3.86 0.97 -15.00
N PHE A 96 4.43 1.34 -13.85
CA PHE A 96 3.73 2.03 -12.76
C PHE A 96 2.98 3.29 -13.20
N VAL A 97 3.69 4.21 -13.85
CA VAL A 97 3.10 5.48 -14.29
C VAL A 97 1.96 5.24 -15.31
N ALA A 98 2.16 4.29 -16.22
CA ALA A 98 1.15 3.94 -17.23
C ALA A 98 -0.09 3.29 -16.59
N TYR A 99 0.12 2.40 -15.62
CA TYR A 99 -0.95 1.75 -14.86
C TYR A 99 -1.76 2.77 -14.06
N CYS A 100 -1.10 3.68 -13.35
CA CYS A 100 -1.77 4.74 -12.60
C CYS A 100 -2.64 5.61 -13.51
N LYS A 101 -2.12 5.99 -14.68
CA LYS A 101 -2.89 6.79 -15.65
C LYS A 101 -4.13 6.06 -16.18
N ASP A 102 -4.00 4.78 -16.56
CA ASP A 102 -5.14 3.96 -16.98
C ASP A 102 -6.20 3.84 -15.85
N LYS A 103 -5.74 3.76 -14.61
CA LYS A 103 -6.61 3.73 -13.43
C LYS A 103 -7.34 5.06 -13.20
N ASP A 104 -6.65 6.18 -13.34
CA ASP A 104 -7.22 7.53 -13.26
C ASP A 104 -8.33 7.73 -14.29
N GLU A 105 -8.09 7.29 -15.53
CA GLU A 105 -9.05 7.35 -16.63
C GLU A 105 -10.30 6.48 -16.32
N LYS A 106 -10.10 5.26 -15.81
CA LYS A 106 -11.21 4.35 -15.44
C LYS A 106 -12.02 4.85 -14.25
N MET A 107 -11.37 5.46 -13.26
CA MET A 107 -12.01 6.01 -12.07
C MET A 107 -12.66 7.37 -12.31
N ASN A 108 -12.41 8.01 -13.46
CA ASN A 108 -12.84 9.37 -13.77
C ASN A 108 -12.44 10.38 -12.67
N LEU A 109 -11.21 10.27 -12.16
CA LEU A 109 -10.73 11.15 -11.08
C LEU A 109 -10.68 12.62 -11.49
N GLY A 110 -10.56 12.93 -12.79
CA GLY A 110 -10.54 14.30 -13.28
C GLY A 110 -9.46 15.13 -12.57
N ASP A 111 -9.86 16.30 -12.04
CA ASP A 111 -8.95 17.21 -11.32
C ASP A 111 -8.92 16.94 -9.79
N THR A 112 -9.40 15.79 -9.30
CA THR A 112 -9.48 15.49 -7.85
C THR A 112 -8.22 14.84 -7.29
N GLY A 113 -7.26 14.49 -8.13
CA GLY A 113 -5.99 13.87 -7.74
C GLY A 113 -5.59 12.80 -8.76
N SER A 114 -4.49 12.11 -8.49
CA SER A 114 -4.07 10.94 -9.26
C SER A 114 -3.90 9.74 -8.34
N TYR A 115 -4.14 8.56 -8.90
CA TYR A 115 -3.88 7.29 -8.23
C TYR A 115 -2.39 7.14 -7.88
N GLU A 116 -1.50 7.69 -8.71
CA GLU A 116 -0.07 7.77 -8.40
C GLU A 116 0.19 8.51 -7.08
N GLN A 117 -0.35 9.73 -6.92
CA GLN A 117 -0.15 10.52 -5.70
C GLN A 117 -0.84 9.89 -4.49
N TYR A 118 -1.98 9.22 -4.71
CA TYR A 118 -2.61 8.40 -3.68
C TYR A 118 -1.67 7.28 -3.19
N ILE A 119 -1.05 6.51 -4.09
CA ILE A 119 -0.11 5.45 -3.74
C ILE A 119 1.12 6.02 -3.01
N TYR A 120 1.73 7.08 -3.53
CA TYR A 120 2.85 7.74 -2.85
C TYR A 120 2.48 8.25 -1.46
N GLY A 121 1.28 8.83 -1.30
CA GLY A 121 0.76 9.27 -0.01
C GLY A 121 0.60 8.12 0.98
N GLN A 122 0.11 6.95 0.53
CA GLN A 122 -0.01 5.76 1.38
C GLN A 122 1.35 5.19 1.79
N ILE A 123 2.34 5.20 0.88
CA ILE A 123 3.72 4.79 1.21
C ILE A 123 4.31 5.72 2.28
N CYS A 124 4.20 7.03 2.10
CA CYS A 124 4.71 7.99 3.08
C CYS A 124 3.97 7.83 4.42
N LEU A 125 2.64 7.65 4.38
CA LEU A 125 1.85 7.44 5.60
C LEU A 125 2.28 6.17 6.33
N ALA A 126 2.59 5.10 5.62
CA ALA A 126 3.11 3.87 6.23
C ALA A 126 4.45 4.09 6.92
N VAL A 127 5.36 4.85 6.32
CA VAL A 127 6.65 5.21 6.95
C VAL A 127 6.42 6.07 8.21
N TYR A 128 5.56 7.08 8.12
CA TYR A 128 5.18 7.92 9.26
C TYR A 128 4.58 7.09 10.41
N ARG A 129 3.68 6.14 10.09
CA ARG A 129 3.03 5.26 11.07
C ARG A 129 3.98 4.25 11.73
N GLN A 130 5.12 3.99 11.10
CA GLN A 130 6.18 3.17 11.67
C GLN A 130 7.15 3.97 12.56
N GLY A 131 6.94 5.29 12.71
CA GLY A 131 7.70 6.16 13.60
C GLY A 131 8.97 6.76 12.99
N ASP A 132 9.01 6.89 11.66
CA ASP A 132 10.08 7.61 10.94
C ASP A 132 9.47 8.81 10.20
N GLU A 133 9.05 9.81 10.96
CA GLU A 133 8.30 10.97 10.47
C GLU A 133 9.13 11.83 9.50
N GLU A 134 10.43 12.00 9.78
CA GLU A 134 11.35 12.73 8.92
C GLU A 134 11.48 12.05 7.55
N GLN A 135 11.70 10.73 7.53
CA GLN A 135 11.79 9.99 6.28
C GLN A 135 10.48 10.01 5.48
N ALA A 136 9.33 9.98 6.15
CA ALA A 136 8.03 10.09 5.49
C ALA A 136 7.87 11.42 4.73
N VAL A 137 8.26 12.53 5.36
CA VAL A 137 8.27 13.86 4.72
C VAL A 137 9.26 13.90 3.57
N ASP A 138 10.46 13.36 3.74
CA ASP A 138 11.52 13.35 2.73
C ASP A 138 11.12 12.55 1.49
N LYS A 139 10.50 11.39 1.68
CA LYS A 139 9.92 10.59 0.60
C LYS A 139 8.81 11.36 -0.11
N ALA A 140 7.91 12.02 0.63
CA ALA A 140 6.85 12.82 0.02
C ALA A 140 7.42 13.91 -0.89
N PHE A 141 8.42 14.67 -0.43
CA PHE A 141 9.10 15.66 -1.28
C PHE A 141 9.81 15.05 -2.49
N THR A 142 10.40 13.86 -2.33
CA THR A 142 11.03 13.13 -3.44
C THR A 142 10.00 12.74 -4.50
N TYR A 143 8.83 12.22 -4.10
CA TYR A 143 7.75 11.85 -5.02
C TYR A 143 7.07 13.05 -5.69
N LEU A 144 7.15 14.24 -5.09
CA LEU A 144 6.68 15.46 -5.74
C LEU A 144 7.59 15.85 -6.91
N ASP A 145 8.91 15.64 -6.79
CA ASP A 145 9.93 16.09 -7.76
C ASP A 145 9.71 17.55 -8.21
N GLY A 146 9.37 18.41 -7.26
CA GLY A 146 9.04 19.82 -7.52
C GLY A 146 7.69 20.06 -8.21
N SER A 147 6.93 19.03 -8.55
CA SER A 147 5.54 19.14 -8.97
C SER A 147 4.61 19.02 -7.76
N PHE A 148 3.74 20.01 -7.55
CA PHE A 148 2.74 20.00 -6.47
C PHE A 148 1.36 19.81 -7.09
N PRO A 149 0.97 18.60 -7.52
CA PRO A 149 -0.37 18.36 -8.03
C PRO A 149 -1.42 18.45 -6.91
N VAL A 150 -2.70 18.49 -7.29
CA VAL A 150 -3.83 18.38 -6.36
C VAL A 150 -3.76 17.07 -5.58
N ASN A 151 -4.06 17.12 -4.28
CA ASN A 151 -4.06 15.96 -3.37
C ASN A 151 -2.77 15.13 -3.43
N ASN A 152 -1.63 15.82 -3.46
CA ASN A 152 -0.33 15.18 -3.50
C ASN A 152 0.07 14.49 -2.18
N ALA A 153 1.09 13.63 -2.24
CA ALA A 153 1.53 12.80 -1.12
C ALA A 153 1.89 13.60 0.15
N LEU A 154 2.43 14.81 0.02
CA LEU A 154 2.79 15.65 1.16
C LEU A 154 1.54 16.12 1.94
N VAL A 155 0.42 16.37 1.26
CA VAL A 155 -0.85 16.73 1.90
C VAL A 155 -1.32 15.61 2.84
N THR A 156 -1.15 14.33 2.45
CA THR A 156 -1.51 13.19 3.30
C THR A 156 -0.76 13.21 4.64
N ILE A 157 0.55 13.49 4.60
CA ILE A 157 1.38 13.57 5.80
C ILE A 157 0.99 14.79 6.64
N LEU A 158 0.88 15.96 6.02
CA LEU A 158 0.59 17.20 6.71
C LEU A 158 -0.78 17.18 7.41
N VAL A 159 -1.81 16.63 6.75
CA VAL A 159 -3.13 16.44 7.37
C VAL A 159 -3.04 15.49 8.55
N THR A 160 -2.33 14.36 8.40
CA THR A 160 -2.17 13.36 9.47
C THR A 160 -1.47 13.96 10.69
N ALA A 161 -0.33 14.63 10.48
CA ALA A 161 0.44 15.27 11.54
C ALA A 161 -0.40 16.32 12.30
N LYS A 162 -1.18 17.16 11.59
CA LYS A 162 -2.07 18.13 12.23
C LYS A 162 -3.20 17.50 13.04
N VAL A 163 -3.83 16.44 12.52
CA VAL A 163 -4.88 15.72 13.26
C VAL A 163 -4.31 15.11 14.54
N GLU A 164 -3.05 14.71 14.53
CA GLU A 164 -2.36 14.08 15.66
C GLU A 164 -1.68 15.08 16.60
N ASN A 165 -1.67 16.37 16.25
CA ASN A 165 -0.93 17.42 16.96
C ASN A 165 0.58 17.12 17.01
N ASP A 166 1.12 16.55 15.93
CA ASP A 166 2.57 16.42 15.74
C ASP A 166 3.13 17.72 15.14
N ASP A 167 3.32 18.70 16.01
CA ASP A 167 3.84 20.02 15.64
C ASP A 167 5.27 19.92 15.08
N THR A 168 6.05 18.89 15.46
CA THR A 168 7.43 18.73 14.97
C THR A 168 7.43 18.41 13.48
N THR A 169 6.58 17.47 13.05
CA THR A 169 6.45 17.14 11.63
C THR A 169 5.86 18.30 10.84
N VAL A 170 4.89 19.03 11.41
CA VAL A 170 4.31 20.22 10.75
C VAL A 170 5.37 21.30 10.52
N GLU A 171 6.18 21.62 11.54
CA GLU A 171 7.28 22.58 11.45
C GLU A 171 8.35 22.14 10.43
N TYR A 172 8.63 20.83 10.35
CA TYR A 172 9.58 20.28 9.38
C TYR A 172 9.08 20.43 7.94
N VAL A 173 7.80 20.12 7.68
CA VAL A 173 7.17 20.33 6.38
C VAL A 173 7.22 21.82 6.00
N GLU A 174 6.82 22.72 6.90
CA GLU A 174 6.84 24.16 6.65
C GLU A 174 8.26 24.63 6.27
N THR A 175 9.26 24.24 7.07
CA THR A 175 10.66 24.62 6.85
C THR A 175 11.13 24.21 5.47
N LYS A 176 10.90 22.95 5.06
CA LYS A 176 11.29 22.47 3.73
C LYS A 176 10.58 23.20 2.60
N MET A 177 9.29 23.50 2.75
CA MET A 177 8.57 24.27 1.73
C MET A 177 9.12 25.70 1.59
N LEU A 178 9.43 26.38 2.69
CA LEU A 178 10.02 27.72 2.67
C LEU A 178 11.43 27.73 2.06
N GLU A 179 12.23 26.70 2.31
CA GLU A 179 13.54 26.52 1.67
C GLU A 179 13.41 26.36 0.15
N MET A 180 12.44 25.56 -0.32
CA MET A 180 12.17 25.41 -1.77
C MET A 180 11.74 26.73 -2.43
N GLN A 181 10.95 27.55 -1.73
CA GLN A 181 10.48 28.84 -2.23
C GLN A 181 11.59 29.89 -2.26
N SER A 182 12.41 29.97 -1.20
CA SER A 182 13.49 30.95 -1.07
C SER A 182 14.71 30.64 -1.92
N GLY A 183 14.95 29.36 -2.24
CA GLY A 183 16.05 28.91 -3.12
C GLY A 183 15.88 29.29 -4.60
N GLY A 184 14.73 29.87 -5.00
CA GLY A 184 14.46 30.24 -6.39
C GLY A 184 14.23 29.07 -7.34
N THR A 185 14.19 27.84 -6.80
CA THR A 185 14.02 26.57 -7.52
C THR A 185 12.57 26.28 -7.91
N PHE A 186 11.58 26.93 -7.28
CA PHE A 186 10.17 26.73 -7.57
C PHE A 186 9.39 28.02 -7.36
N SER A 187 8.63 28.49 -8.37
CA SER A 187 7.84 29.73 -8.27
C SER A 187 6.54 29.58 -7.48
N GLY A 188 6.27 28.39 -6.94
CA GLY A 188 4.97 28.03 -6.38
C GLY A 188 3.94 27.78 -7.48
N ASN A 189 3.08 26.78 -7.29
CA ASN A 189 1.79 26.72 -7.95
C ASN A 189 0.69 26.95 -6.91
N GLU A 190 -0.58 26.98 -7.34
CA GLU A 190 -1.71 27.18 -6.43
C GLU A 190 -1.71 26.15 -5.28
N TYR A 191 -1.52 24.86 -5.59
CA TYR A 191 -1.55 23.78 -4.60
C TYR A 191 -0.38 23.86 -3.61
N PHE A 192 0.81 24.22 -4.05
CA PHE A 192 1.94 24.49 -3.17
C PHE A 192 1.60 25.59 -2.15
N ASN A 193 1.07 26.72 -2.63
CA ASN A 193 0.72 27.84 -1.75
C ASN A 193 -0.39 27.43 -0.76
N GLN A 194 -1.37 26.62 -1.20
CA GLN A 194 -2.39 26.07 -0.32
C GLN A 194 -1.82 25.13 0.74
N THR A 195 -0.93 24.21 0.36
CA THR A 195 -0.26 23.28 1.29
C THR A 195 0.59 24.04 2.31
N LEU A 196 1.35 25.06 1.88
CA LEU A 196 2.16 25.89 2.78
C LEU A 196 1.27 26.70 3.75
N ALA A 197 0.21 27.35 3.24
CA ALA A 197 -0.72 28.08 4.09
C ALA A 197 -1.41 27.16 5.11
N PHE A 198 -1.75 25.93 4.70
CA PHE A 198 -2.29 24.93 5.61
C PHE A 198 -1.28 24.56 6.69
N ALA A 199 0.00 24.33 6.35
CA ALA A 199 1.07 24.07 7.33
C ALA A 199 1.16 25.18 8.38
N GLN A 200 1.13 26.44 7.93
CA GLN A 200 1.21 27.66 8.76
C GLN A 200 0.00 27.93 9.67
N GLY A 201 -1.03 27.09 9.62
CA GLY A 201 -2.21 27.22 10.48
C GLY A 201 -3.33 28.09 9.89
N GLY A 202 -3.49 28.06 8.56
CA GLY A 202 -4.68 28.57 7.88
C GLY A 202 -6.00 27.95 8.36
#